data_AF-A0A3L8B8I9-F1
#
_entry.id   AF-A0A3L8B8I9-F1
#
_cell.length_a   1.000
_cell.length_b   1.000
_cell.length_c   1.000
_cell.angle_alpha   90.00
_cell.angle_beta   90.00
_cell.angle_gamma   90.00
#
_symmetry.space_group_name_H-M   'P 1'
#
loop_
_entity.id
_entity.type
_entity.pdbx_description
1 polymer ?
#
loop_
_entity_poly.entity_id
_entity_poly.type
_entity_poly.pdbx_seq_one_letter_code
_entity_poly.pdbx_strand_id
1 'polypeptide(L)'
;MLFVIEVFASFLLLMGGVFILIGALGMVKLPDFYTRLHAPTKATTLGIGCILIASMGLHALRGDGFAIHELVISLFLFITAPVSAYMVAKAALQRRTRFVDSTINTEMSKDILERRAPK
;
A
#
# COMPACT_ATOMS: atom_id res chain seq x y z
N MET A 1 -31.45 -9.07 2.08
CA MET A 1 -30.16 -9.30 1.38
C MET A 1 -29.44 -8.00 1.09
N LEU A 2 -30.11 -6.99 0.50
CA LEU A 2 -29.56 -5.65 0.23
C LEU A 2 -28.95 -4.95 1.47
N PHE A 3 -29.69 -4.91 2.59
CA PHE A 3 -29.23 -4.29 3.83
C PHE A 3 -27.90 -4.84 4.35
N VAL A 4 -27.67 -6.15 4.25
CA VAL A 4 -26.42 -6.78 4.71
C VAL A 4 -25.22 -6.31 3.89
N ILE A 5 -25.41 -6.15 2.57
CA ILE A 5 -24.36 -5.69 1.66
C ILE A 5 -24.08 -4.21 1.87
N GLU A 6 -25.10 -3.39 2.13
CA GLU A 6 -24.93 -1.98 2.49
C GLU A 6 -24.13 -1.80 3.79
N VAL A 7 -24.44 -2.60 4.82
CA VAL A 7 -23.69 -2.61 6.09
C VAL A 7 -22.25 -3.05 5.85
N PHE A 8 -22.04 -4.11 5.08
CA PHE A 8 -20.70 -4.62 4.77
C PHE A 8 -19.88 -3.61 3.96
N ALA A 9 -20.47 -3.00 2.93
CA ALA A 9 -19.83 -1.97 2.12
C ALA A 9 -19.47 -0.74 2.97
N SER A 10 -20.38 -0.30 3.85
CA SER A 10 -20.11 0.81 4.78
C SER A 10 -18.94 0.50 5.70
N PHE A 11 -18.88 -0.71 6.25
CA PHE A 11 -17.75 -1.16 7.07
C PHE A 11 -16.43 -1.15 6.28
N LEU A 12 -16.42 -1.66 5.04
CA LEU A 12 -15.25 -1.64 4.16
C LEU A 12 -14.81 -0.21 3.82
N LEU A 13 -15.75 0.71 3.55
CA LEU A 13 -15.42 2.11 3.27
C LEU A 13 -14.80 2.80 4.49
N LEU A 14 -15.34 2.57 5.69
CA LEU A 14 -14.78 3.11 6.92
C LEU A 14 -13.38 2.54 7.19
N MET A 15 -13.20 1.22 7.08
CA MET A 15 -11.88 0.60 7.21
C MET A 15 -10.89 1.13 6.17
N GLY A 16 -11.33 1.24 4.91
CA GLY A 16 -10.53 1.78 3.83
C GLY A 16 -10.04 3.20 4.11
N GLY A 17 -10.96 4.06 4.57
CA GLY A 17 -10.65 5.42 5.00
C GLY A 17 -9.66 5.48 6.17
N VAL A 18 -9.82 4.61 7.18
CA VAL A 18 -8.89 4.52 8.32
C VAL A 18 -7.49 4.12 7.85
N PHE A 19 -7.35 3.14 6.94
CA PHE A 19 -6.05 2.75 6.41
C PHE A 19 -5.40 3.86 5.58
N ILE A 20 -6.17 4.61 4.78
CA ILE A 20 -5.67 5.77 4.04
C ILE A 20 -5.18 6.86 5.00
N LEU A 21 -5.96 7.15 6.05
CA LEU A 21 -5.58 8.12 7.06
C LEU A 21 -4.31 7.70 7.81
N ILE A 22 -4.22 6.44 8.26
CA ILE A 22 -3.04 5.89 8.90
C ILE A 22 -1.83 5.95 7.95
N GLY A 23 -2.01 5.66 6.67
CA GLY A 23 -0.93 5.77 5.68
C GLY A 23 -0.43 7.20 5.49
N ALA A 24 -1.34 8.17 5.44
CA ALA A 24 -0.99 9.59 5.36
C ALA A 24 -0.25 10.05 6.62
N LEU A 25 -0.77 9.71 7.81
CA LEU A 25 -0.11 10.01 9.08
C LEU A 25 1.24 9.31 9.22
N GLY A 26 1.34 8.05 8.81
CA GLY A 26 2.58 7.28 8.81
C GLY A 26 3.63 7.89 7.89
N MET A 27 3.23 8.43 6.73
CA MET A 27 4.14 9.18 5.87
C MET A 27 4.71 10.45 6.51
N VAL A 28 4.02 11.07 7.46
CA VAL A 28 4.51 12.29 8.14
C VAL A 28 5.30 11.93 9.40
N LYS A 29 4.88 10.89 10.13
CA LYS A 29 5.33 10.61 11.50
C LYS A 29 6.43 9.55 11.61
N LEU A 30 6.62 8.70 10.61
CA LEU A 30 7.61 7.62 10.69
C LEU A 30 9.06 8.16 10.56
N PRO A 31 10.02 7.55 11.28
CA PRO A 31 11.32 8.17 11.57
C PRO A 31 12.30 8.18 10.41
N ASP A 32 12.19 7.26 9.45
CA ASP A 32 13.11 7.18 8.32
C ASP A 32 12.37 6.92 7.00
N PHE A 33 13.10 7.06 5.88
CA PHE A 33 12.51 6.93 4.55
C PHE A 33 11.88 5.54 4.31
N TYR A 34 12.55 4.48 4.76
CA TYR A 34 12.11 3.10 4.54
C TYR A 34 10.85 2.77 5.34
N THR A 35 10.78 3.16 6.61
CA THR A 35 9.58 3.02 7.42
C THR A 35 8.44 3.86 6.88
N ARG A 36 8.71 5.11 6.43
CA ARG A 36 7.72 5.96 5.77
C ARG A 36 7.16 5.33 4.51
N LEU A 37 7.95 4.58 3.73
CA LEU A 37 7.52 3.89 2.51
C LEU A 37 6.54 2.72 2.75
N HIS A 38 6.55 2.14 3.95
CA HIS A 38 5.54 1.14 4.35
C HIS A 38 4.15 1.74 4.58
N ALA A 39 4.06 3.01 4.96
CA ALA A 39 2.78 3.65 5.23
C ALA A 39 1.89 3.82 3.97
N PRO A 40 2.37 4.41 2.85
CA PRO A 40 1.56 4.57 1.65
C PRO A 40 1.26 3.22 0.98
N THR A 41 2.15 2.24 1.07
CA THR A 41 1.92 0.89 0.50
C THR A 41 0.80 0.13 1.21
N LYS A 42 0.67 0.28 2.54
CA LYS A 42 -0.49 -0.26 3.29
C LYS A 42 -1.78 0.48 2.96
N ALA A 43 -1.72 1.80 2.81
CA ALA A 43 -2.88 2.61 2.42
C ALA A 43 -3.41 2.25 1.02
N THR A 44 -2.53 2.01 0.04
CA THR A 44 -2.99 1.63 -1.31
C THR A 44 -3.52 0.20 -1.36
N THR A 45 -2.85 -0.76 -0.71
CA THR A 45 -3.28 -2.17 -0.75
C THR A 45 -4.54 -2.43 0.05
N LEU A 46 -4.57 -2.09 1.33
CA LEU A 46 -5.73 -2.32 2.21
C LEU A 46 -6.76 -1.20 2.08
N GLY A 47 -6.32 0.06 2.07
CA GLY A 47 -7.22 1.21 2.03
C GLY A 47 -8.03 1.27 0.73
N ILE A 48 -7.34 1.42 -0.39
CA ILE A 48 -8.00 1.45 -1.71
C ILE A 48 -8.62 0.07 -2.04
N GLY A 49 -7.98 -1.03 -1.65
CA GLY A 49 -8.55 -2.38 -1.83
C GLY A 49 -9.93 -2.54 -1.18
N CYS A 50 -10.10 -2.13 0.08
CA CYS A 50 -11.41 -2.17 0.75
C CYS A 50 -12.45 -1.29 0.03
N ILE A 51 -12.06 -0.10 -0.44
CA ILE A 51 -12.96 0.81 -1.16
C ILE A 51 -13.41 0.21 -2.50
N LEU A 52 -12.48 -0.40 -3.25
CA LEU A 52 -12.80 -1.04 -4.53
C LEU A 52 -13.70 -2.26 -4.35
N ILE A 53 -13.45 -3.11 -3.34
CA ILE A 53 -14.31 -4.26 -3.04
C ILE A 53 -15.73 -3.79 -2.65
N ALA A 54 -15.85 -2.72 -1.85
CA ALA A 54 -17.15 -2.13 -1.54
C ALA A 54 -17.86 -1.60 -2.79
N SER A 55 -17.14 -0.90 -3.68
CA SER A 55 -17.68 -0.39 -4.95
C SER A 55 -18.19 -1.52 -5.85
N MET A 56 -17.39 -2.58 -6.03
CA MET A 56 -17.78 -3.75 -6.82
C MET A 56 -19.05 -4.41 -6.27
N GLY A 57 -19.14 -4.56 -4.95
CA GLY A 57 -20.33 -5.13 -4.29
C GLY A 57 -21.59 -4.28 -4.49
N LEU A 58 -21.47 -2.95 -4.45
CA LEU A 58 -22.58 -2.02 -4.66
C LEU A 58 -23.01 -1.94 -6.13
N HIS A 59 -22.09 -1.97 -7.09
CA HIS A 59 -22.44 -2.00 -8.52
C HIS A 59 -23.12 -3.30 -8.93
N ALA A 60 -22.67 -4.45 -8.40
CA ALA A 60 -23.32 -5.73 -8.63
C ALA A 60 -24.80 -5.73 -8.21
N LEU A 61 -25.17 -4.92 -7.21
CA LEU A 61 -26.56 -4.78 -6.75
C LEU A 61 -27.44 -3.89 -7.64
N ARG A 62 -26.85 -2.92 -8.35
CA ARG A 62 -27.59 -1.99 -9.21
C ARG A 62 -28.00 -2.58 -10.55
N GLY A 63 -27.49 -3.77 -10.89
CA GLY A 63 -27.80 -4.44 -12.15
C GLY A 63 -27.05 -3.91 -13.37
N ASP A 64 -26.14 -2.94 -13.19
CA ASP A 64 -25.27 -2.40 -14.25
C ASP A 64 -24.12 -3.35 -14.67
N GLY A 65 -24.12 -4.58 -14.14
CA GLY A 65 -23.10 -5.59 -14.41
C GLY A 65 -21.82 -5.41 -13.59
N PHE A 66 -20.83 -6.28 -13.84
CA PHE A 66 -19.49 -6.10 -13.29
C PHE A 66 -18.85 -4.90 -13.95
N ALA A 67 -18.64 -3.83 -13.16
CA ALA A 67 -17.95 -2.67 -13.66
C ALA A 67 -16.46 -3.03 -13.86
N ILE A 68 -16.08 -3.16 -15.14
CA ILE A 68 -14.73 -3.57 -15.57
C ILE A 68 -13.68 -2.59 -15.04
N HIS A 69 -14.07 -1.33 -14.84
CA HIS A 69 -13.16 -0.28 -14.40
C HIS A 69 -12.58 -0.53 -13.00
N GLU A 70 -13.34 -1.02 -12.00
CA GLU A 70 -12.78 -1.28 -10.67
C GLU A 70 -11.79 -2.43 -10.71
N LEU A 71 -12.04 -3.44 -11.54
CA LEU A 71 -11.13 -4.57 -11.68
C LEU A 71 -9.82 -4.12 -12.32
N VAL A 72 -9.90 -3.28 -13.36
CA VAL A 72 -8.72 -2.68 -14.00
C VAL A 72 -7.96 -1.78 -13.02
N ILE A 73 -8.65 -0.92 -12.25
CA ILE A 73 -8.03 -0.05 -11.24
C ILE A 73 -7.35 -0.91 -10.16
N SER A 74 -8.03 -1.94 -9.66
CA SER A 74 -7.50 -2.85 -8.64
C SER A 74 -6.23 -3.53 -9.15
N LEU A 75 -6.27 -4.14 -10.33
CA LEU A 75 -5.12 -4.83 -10.92
C LEU A 75 -3.96 -3.86 -11.15
N PHE A 76 -4.25 -2.70 -11.71
CA PHE A 76 -3.24 -1.68 -11.98
C PHE A 76 -2.56 -1.22 -10.68
N LEU A 77 -3.32 -0.87 -9.64
CA LEU A 77 -2.76 -0.45 -8.36
C LEU A 77 -1.99 -1.57 -7.66
N PHE A 78 -2.50 -2.80 -7.71
CA PHE A 78 -1.86 -3.95 -7.05
C PHE A 78 -0.51 -4.31 -7.67
N ILE A 79 -0.33 -4.06 -8.96
CA ILE A 79 0.95 -4.26 -9.65
C ILE A 79 1.85 -3.03 -9.50
N THR A 80 1.32 -1.84 -9.75
CA THR A 80 2.13 -0.61 -9.81
C THR A 80 2.58 -0.12 -8.45
N ALA A 81 1.79 -0.28 -7.39
CA ALA A 81 2.17 0.13 -6.05
C ALA A 81 3.43 -0.60 -5.52
N PRO A 82 3.51 -1.95 -5.53
CA PRO A 82 4.70 -2.64 -5.04
C PRO A 82 5.91 -2.41 -5.95
N VAL A 83 5.72 -2.35 -7.28
CA VAL A 83 6.81 -2.06 -8.22
C VAL A 83 7.39 -0.66 -7.97
N SER A 84 6.53 0.35 -7.83
CA SER A 84 6.95 1.72 -7.53
C SER A 84 7.66 1.81 -6.18
N ALA A 85 7.12 1.17 -5.15
CA ALA A 85 7.76 1.13 -3.83
C ALA A 85 9.14 0.47 -3.88
N TYR A 86 9.27 -0.66 -4.58
CA TYR A 86 10.55 -1.34 -4.76
C TYR A 86 11.58 -0.45 -5.48
N MET A 87 11.18 0.18 -6.59
CA MET A 87 12.07 1.07 -7.35
C MET A 87 12.54 2.26 -6.52
N VAL A 88 11.62 2.86 -5.74
CA VAL A 88 11.92 3.99 -4.86
C VAL A 88 12.84 3.56 -3.70
N ALA A 89 12.59 2.40 -3.09
CA ALA A 89 13.46 1.84 -2.04
C ALA A 89 14.87 1.56 -2.56
N LYS A 90 14.98 0.97 -3.76
CA LYS A 90 16.26 0.70 -4.42
C LYS A 90 17.01 1.99 -4.73
N ALA A 91 16.32 3.02 -5.23
CA ALA A 91 16.92 4.32 -5.48
C ALA A 91 17.39 5.00 -4.19
N ALA A 92 16.63 4.89 -3.10
CA ALA A 92 17.01 5.42 -1.79
C ALA A 92 18.27 4.72 -1.25
N LEU A 93 18.35 3.39 -1.38
CA LEU A 93 19.54 2.61 -1.04
C LEU A 93 20.77 3.06 -1.84
N GLN A 94 20.62 3.24 -3.15
CA GLN A 94 21.70 3.73 -4.02
C GLN A 94 22.17 5.14 -3.63
N ARG A 95 21.25 5.99 -3.15
CA ARG A 95 21.55 7.33 -2.63
C ARG A 95 22.08 7.32 -1.19
N ARG A 96 22.25 6.15 -0.57
CA ARG A 96 22.70 5.99 0.82
C ARG A 96 21.85 6.82 1.80
N THR A 97 20.54 6.84 1.60
CA THR A 97 19.62 7.52 2.53
C THR A 97 19.80 6.97 3.93
N ARG A 98 19.85 7.87 4.92
CA ARG A 98 20.09 7.52 6.32
C ARG A 98 18.98 6.62 6.85
N PHE A 99 19.37 5.53 7.52
CA PHE A 99 18.49 4.68 8.32
C PHE A 99 18.27 5.31 9.70
N VAL A 100 17.20 4.92 10.39
CA VAL A 100 17.08 5.24 11.82
C VAL A 100 18.23 4.60 12.61
N ASP A 101 18.70 5.25 13.68
CA ASP A 101 19.89 4.80 14.43
C ASP A 101 19.68 3.43 15.11
N SER A 102 18.43 3.01 15.31
CA SER A 102 18.06 1.70 15.86
C SER A 102 18.03 0.56 14.83
N THR A 103 18.34 0.82 13.55
CA THR A 103 18.32 -0.21 12.52
C THR A 103 19.46 -1.19 12.72
N ILE A 104 19.12 -2.47 12.87
CA ILE A 104 20.09 -3.58 12.93
C ILE A 104 20.49 -4.04 11.52
N ASN A 105 21.63 -4.72 11.40
CA ASN A 105 22.14 -5.29 10.14
C ASN A 105 22.32 -4.28 8.99
N THR A 106 22.66 -3.03 9.32
CA THR A 106 22.96 -2.00 8.31
C THR A 106 24.14 -2.37 7.41
N GLU A 107 25.03 -3.26 7.86
CA GLU A 107 26.11 -3.84 7.05
C GLU A 107 25.59 -4.58 5.80
N MET A 108 24.42 -5.24 5.86
CA MET A 108 23.82 -5.88 4.68
C MET A 108 23.54 -4.89 3.55
N SER A 109 23.19 -3.64 3.90
CA SER A 109 22.98 -2.59 2.92
C SER A 109 24.27 -2.24 2.18
N LYS A 110 25.42 -2.31 2.87
CA LYS A 110 26.74 -2.10 2.24
C LYS A 110 27.09 -3.27 1.33
N ASP A 111 26.85 -4.50 1.77
CA ASP A 111 27.08 -5.70 0.96
C ASP A 111 26.26 -5.67 -0.34
N ILE A 112 24.99 -5.26 -0.27
CA ILE A 112 24.13 -5.08 -1.45
C ILE A 112 24.68 -4.01 -2.40
N LEU A 113 25.15 -2.87 -1.88
CA LEU A 113 25.73 -1.78 -2.67
C LEU A 113 27.05 -2.19 -3.33
N GLU A 114 27.85 -3.00 -2.66
CA GLU A 114 29.15 -3.50 -3.12
C GLU A 114 29.04 -4.81 -3.90
N ARG A 115 27.82 -5.32 -4.12
CA ARG A 115 27.52 -6.58 -4.80
C ARG A 115 28.29 -7.78 -4.21
N ARG A 116 28.53 -7.76 -2.89
CA ARG A 116 29.14 -8.88 -2.17
C ARG A 116 28.06 -9.88 -1.78
N ALA A 117 28.43 -11.16 -1.66
CA ALA A 117 27.54 -12.18 -1.13
C ALA A 117 27.27 -11.90 0.37
N PRO A 118 26.03 -12.09 0.87
CA PRO A 118 25.72 -11.93 2.28
C PRO A 118 26.55 -12.93 3.11
N LYS A 119 27.09 -12.47 4.22
CA LYS A 119 27.83 -13.30 5.19
C LYS A 119 26.89 -14.08 6.10
#